data_AF-A0A1I7S3G5-F1
#
_entry.id   AF-A0A1I7S3G5-F1
#
_cell.length_a   1.000
_cell.length_b   1.000
_cell.length_c   1.000
_cell.angle_alpha   90.00
_cell.angle_beta   90.00
_cell.angle_gamma   90.00
#
_symmetry.space_group_name_H-M   'P 1'
#
loop_
_entity.id
_entity.type
_entity.pdbx_description
1 polymer ?
#
loop_
_entity_poly.entity_id
_entity_poly.type
_entity_poly.pdbx_seq_one_letter_code
_entity_poly.pdbx_strand_id
1 'polypeptide(L)'
;MDETIKLEVKSLLSGVSPAYRLLNVTVINVDDHRPQFSLSEAERIIYLSNETIALRAEDDDLPPFNSIYYYLLPKCGNTKFAEINEISGRLIVKNNIPDGSKICVYASSIKLDDDIGSLYYEKHNKAMIKVTIKRADSISSSTSILLNSDLKLQSIDLKIMEPFPDRHYDLKSTRFFPLKGAPVDVNDLISVDSASGILLFDPRIIDEPEGTYLVNVNIQGPDNVNAPVQHLVYYIRDYNQLRFVFDNNVDNVGLNLEAFKHQLEGILSGQRRRNVTVINGRSCGLTEFNQKRRTKICFFLTEHDKILDYETSLDWLSTTSNANPRLIDLYSKFRVVDVDRCLDINSLLLHSSSLSLDREQLVWIFVIFCLITLVILLIGYSCLVKRIKDRVNNGFFNAL
;
A
#
# COMPACT_ATOMS: atom_id res chain seq x y z
N MET A 1 7.22 -47.25 2.51
CA MET A 1 7.87 -48.34 1.74
C MET A 1 6.74 -49.20 1.20
N ASP A 2 6.74 -49.55 -0.09
CA ASP A 2 5.66 -50.36 -0.68
C ASP A 2 6.11 -51.81 -0.82
N GLU A 3 5.41 -52.73 -0.17
CA GLU A 3 5.64 -54.16 -0.29
C GLU A 3 4.40 -54.86 -0.86
N THR A 4 4.64 -55.86 -1.71
CA THR A 4 3.56 -56.65 -2.32
C THR A 4 3.62 -58.06 -1.77
N ILE A 5 2.54 -58.48 -1.09
CA ILE A 5 2.43 -59.81 -0.50
C ILE A 5 1.54 -60.68 -1.38
N LYS A 6 2.04 -61.86 -1.76
CA LYS A 6 1.26 -62.87 -2.50
C LYS A 6 0.48 -63.72 -1.50
N LEU A 7 -0.84 -63.58 -1.51
CA LEU A 7 -1.74 -64.42 -0.73
C LEU A 7 -2.13 -65.65 -1.54
N GLU A 8 -1.98 -66.82 -0.94
CA GLU A 8 -2.44 -68.10 -1.48
C GLU A 8 -3.54 -68.65 -0.58
N VAL A 9 -4.70 -68.96 -1.16
CA VAL A 9 -5.79 -69.62 -0.44
C VAL A 9 -5.94 -71.03 -0.99
N LYS A 10 -5.80 -72.02 -0.11
CA LYS A 10 -5.98 -73.45 -0.42
C LYS A 10 -7.25 -73.99 0.22
N SER A 11 -7.99 -74.78 -0.55
CA SER A 11 -9.06 -75.60 0.00
C SER A 11 -8.47 -76.86 0.65
N LEU A 12 -9.07 -77.31 1.75
CA LEU A 12 -8.69 -78.56 2.43
C LEU A 12 -9.31 -79.80 1.77
N LEU A 13 -10.20 -79.61 0.78
CA LEU A 13 -10.77 -80.69 0.00
C LEU A 13 -9.82 -81.08 -1.14
N SER A 14 -9.55 -82.37 -1.28
CA SER A 14 -8.64 -82.91 -2.30
C SER A 14 -9.14 -82.60 -3.71
N GLY A 15 -8.28 -82.02 -4.54
CA GLY A 15 -8.53 -81.81 -5.98
C GLY A 15 -8.95 -80.38 -6.38
N VAL A 16 -9.04 -79.44 -5.44
CA VAL A 16 -9.32 -78.03 -5.77
C VAL A 16 -8.01 -77.23 -5.87
N SER A 17 -7.81 -76.58 -7.02
CA SER A 17 -6.63 -75.75 -7.27
C SER A 17 -6.58 -74.51 -6.38
N PRO A 18 -5.40 -74.11 -5.89
CA PRO A 18 -5.24 -72.91 -5.08
C PRO A 18 -5.54 -71.64 -5.89
N ALA A 19 -6.07 -70.63 -5.20
CA ALA A 19 -6.28 -69.29 -5.74
C ALA A 19 -5.24 -68.32 -5.16
N TYR A 20 -4.77 -67.39 -6.00
CA TYR A 20 -3.78 -66.39 -5.59
C TYR A 20 -4.30 -64.98 -5.81
N ARG A 21 -3.95 -64.06 -4.90
CA ARG A 21 -4.16 -62.63 -5.07
C ARG A 21 -2.93 -61.87 -4.57
N LEU A 22 -2.63 -60.74 -5.21
CA LEU A 22 -1.62 -59.80 -4.74
C LEU A 22 -2.29 -58.77 -3.84
N LEU A 23 -1.75 -58.60 -2.64
CA LEU A 23 -2.12 -57.53 -1.73
C LEU A 23 -0.98 -56.51 -1.73
N ASN A 24 -1.29 -55.28 -2.15
CA ASN A 24 -0.37 -54.16 -2.02
C ASN A 24 -0.54 -53.59 -0.61
N VAL A 25 0.54 -53.58 0.17
CA VAL A 25 0.56 -53.00 1.52
C VAL A 25 1.50 -51.80 1.47
N THR A 26 0.94 -50.61 1.70
CA THR A 26 1.70 -49.37 1.83
C THR A 26 1.93 -49.12 3.32
N VAL A 27 3.20 -49.16 3.73
CA VAL A 27 3.59 -48.76 5.09
C VAL A 27 3.86 -47.26 5.07
N ILE A 28 2.96 -46.50 5.70
CA ILE A 28 3.12 -45.09 6.01
C ILE A 28 3.79 -45.04 7.38
N ASN A 29 4.97 -44.42 7.47
CA ASN A 29 5.59 -44.14 8.77
C ASN A 29 4.79 -43.01 9.41
N VAL A 30 4.13 -43.27 10.53
CA VAL A 30 3.15 -42.36 11.16
C VAL A 30 3.83 -41.50 12.24
N ASP A 31 5.14 -41.69 12.41
CA ASP A 31 5.93 -41.34 13.59
C ASP A 31 7.28 -40.71 13.19
N ASP A 32 7.28 -39.99 12.07
CA ASP A 32 8.47 -39.39 11.45
C ASP A 32 8.23 -37.92 11.01
N HIS A 33 7.15 -37.29 11.48
CA HIS A 33 6.95 -35.88 11.20
C HIS A 33 7.94 -35.06 12.02
N ARG A 34 8.50 -34.01 11.40
CA ARG A 34 9.31 -33.04 12.13
C ARG A 34 8.40 -31.95 12.63
N PRO A 35 8.66 -31.37 13.81
CA PRO A 35 7.96 -30.18 14.26
C PRO A 35 8.06 -29.05 13.23
N GLN A 36 6.96 -28.35 12.98
CA GLN A 36 6.89 -27.25 12.02
C GLN A 36 6.28 -26.03 12.70
N PHE A 37 6.90 -24.87 12.49
CA PHE A 37 6.24 -23.60 12.75
C PHE A 37 5.23 -23.33 11.63
N SER A 38 4.12 -22.66 11.97
CA SER A 38 3.09 -22.32 10.97
C SER A 38 3.68 -21.42 9.87
N LEU A 39 3.18 -21.57 8.64
CA LEU A 39 3.63 -20.78 7.48
C LEU A 39 3.42 -19.26 7.67
N SER A 40 2.48 -18.87 8.53
CA SER A 40 2.28 -17.47 8.95
C SER A 40 3.38 -16.94 9.88
N GLU A 41 4.32 -17.78 10.31
CA GLU A 41 5.34 -17.45 11.31
C GLU A 41 6.78 -17.53 10.77
N ALA A 42 7.02 -17.88 9.50
CA ALA A 42 8.36 -18.10 8.94
C ALA A 42 9.35 -16.93 9.16
N GLU A 43 8.84 -15.70 9.27
CA GLU A 43 9.56 -14.55 9.78
C GLU A 43 8.61 -13.70 10.65
N ARG A 44 8.91 -13.55 11.94
CA ARG A 44 8.03 -12.87 12.90
C ARG A 44 8.68 -11.58 13.40
N ILE A 45 8.01 -10.44 13.24
CA ILE A 45 8.45 -9.17 13.84
C ILE A 45 7.77 -8.99 15.20
N ILE A 46 8.54 -8.72 16.24
CA ILE A 46 8.03 -8.58 17.61
C ILE A 46 8.47 -7.25 18.19
N TYR A 47 7.55 -6.55 18.84
CA TYR A 47 7.83 -5.27 19.49
C TYR A 47 8.10 -5.51 20.98
N LEU A 48 9.25 -5.07 21.51
CA LEU A 48 9.59 -5.21 22.92
C LEU A 48 8.64 -4.38 23.79
N SER A 49 7.84 -5.07 24.57
CA SER A 49 7.00 -4.54 25.66
C SER A 49 7.17 -5.40 26.92
N ASN A 50 8.40 -5.60 27.43
CA ASN A 50 8.67 -6.49 28.58
C ASN A 50 8.03 -7.90 28.47
N GLU A 51 7.70 -8.36 27.26
CA GLU A 51 6.87 -9.53 27.01
C GLU A 51 7.69 -10.83 26.89
N THR A 52 7.11 -11.90 27.41
CA THR A 52 7.50 -13.27 27.08
C THR A 52 6.69 -13.73 25.87
N ILE A 53 7.37 -14.16 24.81
CA ILE A 53 6.76 -14.55 23.54
C ILE A 53 6.56 -16.07 23.55
N ALA A 54 5.35 -16.55 23.29
CA ALA A 54 5.15 -17.98 23.02
C ALA A 54 5.41 -18.29 21.54
N LEU A 55 6.38 -19.16 21.27
CA LEU A 55 6.59 -19.77 19.96
C LEU A 55 6.03 -21.18 20.01
N ARG A 56 5.21 -21.55 19.03
CA ARG A 56 4.54 -22.85 19.00
C ARG A 56 4.79 -23.53 17.66
N ALA A 57 5.57 -24.60 17.69
CA ALA A 57 5.61 -25.55 16.58
C ALA A 57 4.54 -26.62 16.81
N GLU A 58 4.11 -27.23 15.71
CA GLU A 58 3.16 -28.35 15.68
C GLU A 58 3.88 -29.58 15.14
N ASP A 59 3.55 -30.73 15.71
CA ASP A 59 4.03 -32.03 15.28
C ASP A 59 2.81 -32.93 15.07
N ASP A 60 2.69 -33.46 13.85
CA ASP A 60 1.53 -34.24 13.40
C ASP A 60 1.56 -35.69 13.93
N ASP A 61 2.65 -36.09 14.58
CA ASP A 61 2.78 -37.40 15.19
C ASP A 61 1.78 -37.59 16.37
N LEU A 62 1.52 -38.85 16.74
CA LEU A 62 0.65 -39.17 17.87
C LEU A 62 1.44 -39.23 19.19
N PRO A 63 0.84 -38.86 20.33
CA PRO A 63 1.45 -39.07 21.64
C PRO A 63 1.88 -40.54 21.83
N PRO A 64 3.08 -40.81 22.37
CA PRO A 64 4.01 -39.87 23.02
C PRO A 64 5.04 -39.20 22.09
N PHE A 65 5.01 -39.49 20.78
CA PHE A 65 6.07 -39.12 19.83
C PHE A 65 6.02 -37.66 19.36
N ASN A 66 4.95 -36.94 19.69
CA ASN A 66 4.76 -35.53 19.35
C ASN A 66 5.35 -34.55 20.40
N SER A 67 6.38 -34.96 21.12
CA SER A 67 7.05 -34.10 22.10
C SER A 67 7.94 -33.09 21.37
N ILE A 68 7.83 -31.80 21.68
CA ILE A 68 8.57 -30.74 21.00
C ILE A 68 9.50 -30.02 21.97
N TYR A 69 10.76 -29.87 21.57
CA TYR A 69 11.80 -29.16 22.30
C TYR A 69 12.30 -27.95 21.51
N TYR A 70 12.49 -26.82 22.17
CA TYR A 70 12.82 -25.54 21.56
C TYR A 70 14.22 -25.07 21.93
N TYR A 71 14.97 -24.59 20.93
CA TYR A 71 16.37 -24.19 21.08
C TYR A 71 16.68 -22.88 20.36
N LEU A 72 17.53 -22.04 20.96
CA LEU A 72 18.10 -20.87 20.30
C LEU A 72 19.26 -21.30 19.40
N LEU A 73 19.27 -20.83 18.16
CA LEU A 73 20.37 -21.09 17.21
C LEU A 73 21.51 -20.08 17.44
N PRO A 74 22.66 -20.48 18.01
CA PRO A 74 23.68 -19.54 18.47
C PRO A 74 24.35 -18.76 17.33
N LYS A 75 24.38 -19.34 16.12
CA LYS A 75 24.96 -18.71 14.93
C LYS A 75 24.01 -17.75 14.20
N CYS A 76 22.80 -17.55 14.72
CA CYS A 76 21.77 -16.75 14.07
C CYS A 76 21.34 -15.58 14.95
N GLY A 77 21.97 -14.43 14.71
CA GLY A 77 21.59 -13.16 15.33
C GLY A 77 22.10 -13.00 16.77
N ASN A 78 21.33 -12.31 17.61
CA ASN A 78 21.77 -11.81 18.91
C ASN A 78 21.21 -12.64 20.09
N THR A 79 21.42 -13.96 20.06
CA THR A 79 20.89 -14.90 21.06
C THR A 79 21.34 -14.63 22.50
N LYS A 80 22.45 -13.92 22.72
CA LYS A 80 22.90 -13.50 24.06
C LYS A 80 21.87 -12.65 24.83
N PHE A 81 20.96 -12.01 24.11
CA PHE A 81 19.88 -11.21 24.68
C PHE A 81 18.56 -11.96 24.75
N ALA A 82 18.57 -13.29 24.61
CA ALA A 82 17.36 -14.08 24.62
C ALA A 82 17.57 -15.39 25.36
N GLU A 83 16.50 -15.89 25.97
CA GLU A 83 16.44 -17.18 26.62
C GLU A 83 15.14 -17.84 26.18
N ILE A 84 15.16 -19.14 25.87
CA ILE A 84 13.95 -19.87 25.50
C ILE A 84 13.74 -21.02 26.47
N ASN A 85 12.51 -21.18 26.92
CA ASN A 85 12.12 -22.35 27.69
C ASN A 85 11.98 -23.55 26.74
N GLU A 86 12.81 -24.57 26.98
CA GLU A 86 12.96 -25.74 26.11
C GLU A 86 11.64 -26.49 25.86
N ILE A 87 10.72 -26.50 26.83
CA ILE A 87 9.49 -27.31 26.75
C ILE A 87 8.30 -26.47 26.27
N SER A 88 8.18 -25.24 26.78
CA SER A 88 7.02 -24.38 26.51
C SER A 88 7.18 -23.49 25.28
N GLY A 89 8.38 -23.39 24.70
CA GLY A 89 8.66 -22.48 23.58
C GLY A 89 8.58 -21.00 23.97
N ARG A 90 8.56 -20.68 25.27
CA ARG A 90 8.51 -19.30 25.76
C ARG A 90 9.87 -18.62 25.60
N LEU A 91 9.96 -17.68 24.67
CA LEU A 91 11.09 -16.83 24.39
C LEU A 91 11.04 -15.56 25.26
N ILE A 92 12.04 -15.39 26.11
CA ILE A 92 12.26 -14.23 26.97
C ILE A 92 13.36 -13.40 26.35
N VAL A 93 13.11 -12.11 26.13
CA VAL A 93 14.06 -11.20 25.49
C VAL A 93 14.50 -10.16 26.51
N LYS A 94 15.81 -9.95 26.61
CA LYS A 94 16.40 -8.98 27.54
C LYS A 94 16.16 -7.56 27.02
N ASN A 95 15.81 -6.65 27.94
CA ASN A 95 15.45 -5.25 27.63
C ASN A 95 16.54 -4.45 26.92
N ASN A 96 17.80 -4.88 27.00
CA ASN A 96 18.95 -4.22 26.38
C ASN A 96 19.28 -4.72 24.97
N ILE A 97 18.43 -5.55 24.35
CA ILE A 97 18.65 -5.98 22.97
C ILE A 97 18.60 -4.77 22.01
N PRO A 98 19.52 -4.67 21.03
CA PRO A 98 19.47 -3.64 19.99
C PRO A 98 18.19 -3.74 19.14
N ASP A 99 17.67 -2.60 18.72
CA ASP A 99 16.52 -2.54 17.81
C ASP A 99 16.84 -3.19 16.46
N GLY A 100 15.88 -3.92 15.88
CA GLY A 100 16.06 -4.70 14.65
C GLY A 100 16.89 -5.98 14.82
N SER A 101 17.19 -6.40 16.06
CA SER A 101 17.94 -7.63 16.31
C SER A 101 17.18 -8.86 15.82
N LYS A 102 17.92 -9.84 15.29
CA LYS A 102 17.34 -11.11 14.85
C LYS A 102 17.66 -12.20 15.88
N ILE A 103 16.73 -13.10 16.10
CA ILE A 103 16.87 -14.31 16.93
C ILE A 103 16.30 -15.45 16.10
N CYS A 104 16.93 -16.61 16.13
CA CYS A 104 16.42 -17.76 15.40
C CYS A 104 16.23 -18.93 16.36
N VAL A 105 15.11 -19.63 16.19
CA VAL A 105 14.68 -20.70 17.07
C VAL A 105 14.49 -21.96 16.23
N TYR A 106 14.84 -23.10 16.80
CA TYR A 106 14.69 -24.43 16.22
C TYR A 106 13.78 -25.27 17.12
N ALA A 107 12.85 -25.99 16.51
CA ALA A 107 11.99 -26.98 17.16
C ALA A 107 12.44 -28.39 16.77
N SER A 108 12.54 -29.29 17.74
CA SER A 108 13.01 -30.66 17.56
C SER A 108 12.07 -31.64 18.25
N SER A 109 11.81 -32.80 17.64
CA SER A 109 11.06 -33.89 18.28
C SER A 109 11.90 -34.67 19.32
N ILE A 110 13.23 -34.46 19.29
CA ILE A 110 14.19 -35.12 20.17
C ILE A 110 14.91 -34.08 21.02
N LYS A 111 15.07 -34.38 22.31
CA LYS A 111 15.88 -33.59 23.22
C LYS A 111 17.35 -33.64 22.81
N LEU A 112 17.95 -32.49 22.56
CA LEU A 112 19.36 -32.35 22.19
C LEU A 112 20.18 -31.98 23.41
N ASP A 113 21.14 -32.84 23.79
CA ASP A 113 21.90 -32.64 25.02
C ASP A 113 22.99 -31.55 24.90
N ASP A 114 23.56 -31.26 23.70
CA ASP A 114 24.52 -30.15 23.48
C ASP A 114 24.82 -29.77 22.00
N ASP A 115 24.30 -30.50 21.00
CA ASP A 115 24.76 -30.41 19.59
C ASP A 115 24.25 -29.21 18.76
N ILE A 116 23.48 -28.30 19.37
CA ILE A 116 22.83 -27.16 18.69
C ILE A 116 23.87 -26.16 18.16
N GLY A 117 25.07 -26.11 18.74
CA GLY A 117 26.15 -25.22 18.35
C GLY A 117 26.59 -25.37 16.88
N SER A 118 26.33 -26.52 16.27
CA SER A 118 26.69 -26.79 14.88
C SER A 118 25.68 -26.23 13.87
N LEU A 119 24.41 -26.06 14.28
CA LEU A 119 23.29 -25.75 13.39
C LEU A 119 23.33 -24.30 12.88
N TYR A 120 22.94 -24.14 11.62
CA TYR A 120 22.75 -22.85 10.96
C TYR A 120 21.28 -22.67 10.61
N TYR A 121 20.82 -21.42 10.60
CA TYR A 121 19.47 -21.11 10.21
C TYR A 121 19.27 -21.30 8.70
N GLU A 122 18.24 -22.07 8.34
CA GLU A 122 17.84 -22.32 6.96
C GLU A 122 16.41 -21.85 6.73
N LYS A 123 16.22 -20.87 5.82
CA LYS A 123 14.91 -20.24 5.57
C LYS A 123 13.81 -21.23 5.14
N HIS A 124 14.19 -22.32 4.47
CA HIS A 124 13.23 -23.31 3.97
C HIS A 124 12.97 -24.45 4.98
N ASN A 125 13.68 -24.47 6.10
CA ASN A 125 13.48 -25.47 7.13
C ASN A 125 12.33 -25.02 8.03
N LYS A 126 11.18 -25.69 7.91
CA LYS A 126 9.96 -25.36 8.66
C LYS A 126 10.07 -25.59 10.17
N ALA A 127 11.06 -26.36 10.61
CA ALA A 127 11.39 -26.52 12.02
C ALA A 127 12.20 -25.33 12.58
N MET A 128 12.51 -24.33 11.75
CA MET A 128 13.24 -23.13 12.15
C MET A 128 12.41 -21.87 11.90
N ILE A 129 12.51 -20.91 12.81
CA ILE A 129 11.85 -19.61 12.71
C ILE A 129 12.85 -18.49 12.97
N LYS A 130 12.75 -17.40 12.21
CA LYS A 130 13.49 -16.16 12.47
C LYS A 130 12.56 -15.10 13.05
N VAL A 131 12.92 -14.62 14.22
CA VAL A 131 12.23 -13.58 14.96
C VAL A 131 13.05 -12.28 14.88
N THR A 132 12.47 -11.23 14.32
CA THR A 132 13.07 -9.89 14.31
C THR A 132 12.46 -9.06 15.42
N ILE A 133 13.28 -8.57 16.33
CA ILE A 133 12.86 -7.78 17.48
C ILE A 133 13.01 -6.31 17.16
N LYS A 134 11.90 -5.59 17.24
CA LYS A 134 11.83 -4.13 17.23
C LYS A 134 11.46 -3.61 18.62
N ARG A 135 11.82 -2.39 18.97
CA ARG A 135 11.38 -1.76 20.23
C ARG A 135 10.00 -1.13 20.02
N ALA A 136 9.11 -1.16 21.01
CA ALA A 136 7.84 -0.41 20.91
C ALA A 136 8.09 1.11 20.74
N ASP A 137 9.17 1.63 21.34
CA ASP A 137 9.59 3.03 21.21
C ASP A 137 10.18 3.37 19.83
N SER A 138 10.56 2.36 19.02
CA SER A 138 10.80 2.60 17.60
C SER A 138 9.45 2.62 16.91
N ILE A 139 8.75 3.76 17.11
CA ILE A 139 7.59 4.20 16.31
C ILE A 139 7.96 3.91 14.86
N SER A 140 7.45 2.82 14.30
CA SER A 140 7.55 2.59 12.88
C SER A 140 6.62 3.62 12.26
N SER A 141 7.15 4.81 11.98
CA SER A 141 6.48 5.79 11.15
C SER A 141 6.38 5.19 9.75
N SER A 142 5.30 4.45 9.53
CA SER A 142 4.93 4.07 8.18
C SER A 142 4.35 5.32 7.51
N THR A 143 4.75 5.52 6.26
CA THR A 143 4.27 6.60 5.42
C THR A 143 3.33 6.00 4.39
N SER A 144 2.27 6.72 4.08
CA SER A 144 1.33 6.34 3.04
C SER A 144 0.90 7.55 2.26
N ILE A 145 0.54 7.33 1.00
CA ILE A 145 0.26 8.40 0.06
C ILE A 145 -1.18 8.26 -0.37
N LEU A 146 -1.95 9.31 -0.13
CA LEU A 146 -3.32 9.45 -0.56
C LEU A 146 -3.36 10.34 -1.80
N LEU A 147 -3.60 9.73 -2.96
CA LEU A 147 -3.73 10.44 -4.22
C LEU A 147 -5.21 10.66 -4.53
N ASN A 148 -5.57 11.89 -4.91
CA ASN A 148 -6.96 12.27 -5.18
C ASN A 148 -7.64 11.39 -6.26
N SER A 149 -6.87 10.90 -7.24
CA SER A 149 -7.39 9.99 -8.28
C SER A 149 -7.76 8.60 -7.78
N ASP A 150 -7.24 8.17 -6.62
CA ASP A 150 -7.49 6.86 -6.02
C ASP A 150 -8.67 6.89 -5.01
N LEU A 151 -9.14 8.08 -4.60
CA LEU A 151 -10.31 8.28 -3.72
C LEU A 151 -11.65 7.91 -4.37
N LYS A 152 -11.68 7.55 -5.66
CA LYS A 152 -12.87 6.98 -6.30
C LYS A 152 -13.22 5.57 -5.79
N LEU A 153 -12.29 4.88 -5.12
CA LEU A 153 -12.58 3.66 -4.37
C LEU A 153 -12.48 3.93 -2.86
N GLN A 154 -13.59 3.73 -2.17
CA GLN A 154 -13.87 4.05 -0.75
C GLN A 154 -12.97 3.38 0.31
N SER A 155 -11.91 2.69 -0.07
CA SER A 155 -11.03 1.99 0.88
C SER A 155 -9.62 1.97 0.32
N ILE A 156 -8.71 2.66 0.98
CA ILE A 156 -7.29 2.52 0.68
C ILE A 156 -6.75 1.57 1.72
N ASP A 157 -6.32 0.39 1.25
CA ASP A 157 -5.67 -0.62 2.06
C ASP A 157 -4.29 -0.11 2.49
N LEU A 158 -4.29 0.79 3.47
CA LEU A 158 -3.08 1.09 4.20
C LEU A 158 -2.85 -0.08 5.14
N LYS A 159 -2.09 -1.07 4.64
CA LYS A 159 -1.48 -2.09 5.49
C LYS A 159 -0.50 -1.38 6.42
N ILE A 160 -1.00 -0.83 7.51
CA ILE A 160 -0.19 -0.18 8.55
C ILE A 160 0.87 -1.19 9.01
N MET A 161 0.47 -2.46 9.15
CA MET A 161 1.33 -3.61 9.43
C MET A 161 0.68 -4.85 8.82
N GLU A 162 1.43 -5.95 8.63
CA GLU A 162 0.80 -7.24 8.31
C GLU A 162 -0.27 -7.54 9.39
N PRO A 163 -1.51 -7.86 9.02
CA PRO A 163 -2.58 -8.09 9.98
C PRO A 163 -2.17 -9.25 10.89
N PHE A 164 -2.00 -8.96 12.18
CA PHE A 164 -1.69 -9.99 13.16
C PHE A 164 -3.00 -10.56 13.69
N PRO A 165 -3.17 -11.90 13.75
CA PRO A 165 -4.30 -12.48 14.45
C PRO A 165 -4.31 -12.02 15.91
N ASP A 166 -5.51 -11.80 16.46
CA ASP A 166 -5.78 -11.42 17.86
C ASP A 166 -5.34 -10.02 18.30
N ARG A 167 -5.23 -9.05 17.37
CA ARG A 167 -5.00 -7.64 17.71
C ARG A 167 -6.21 -6.76 17.42
N HIS A 168 -6.43 -5.77 18.28
CA HIS A 168 -7.42 -4.72 18.09
C HIS A 168 -6.74 -3.38 17.81
N TYR A 169 -7.25 -2.67 16.81
CA TYR A 169 -6.74 -1.37 16.41
C TYR A 169 -7.74 -0.28 16.83
N ASP A 170 -7.23 0.78 17.46
CA ASP A 170 -8.05 1.90 17.93
C ASP A 170 -7.43 3.23 17.51
N LEU A 171 -8.20 4.09 16.86
CA LEU A 171 -7.74 5.39 16.42
C LEU A 171 -7.75 6.35 17.61
N LYS A 172 -6.58 6.82 18.04
CA LYS A 172 -6.47 7.72 19.20
C LYS A 172 -6.64 9.18 18.84
N SER A 173 -5.99 9.62 17.77
CA SER A 173 -6.09 11.00 17.31
C SER A 173 -5.60 11.12 15.89
N THR A 174 -6.17 12.09 15.19
CA THR A 174 -5.72 12.48 13.86
C THR A 174 -5.47 13.97 13.87
N ARG A 175 -4.27 14.37 13.45
CA ARG A 175 -3.90 15.77 13.29
C ARG A 175 -3.57 16.07 11.84
N PHE A 176 -4.23 17.06 11.28
CA PHE A 176 -4.03 17.51 9.92
C PHE A 176 -3.11 18.74 9.88
N PHE A 177 -2.15 18.72 8.97
CA PHE A 177 -1.19 19.77 8.71
C PHE A 177 -1.44 20.29 7.29
N PRO A 178 -2.23 21.36 7.12
CA PRO A 178 -2.48 21.92 5.80
C PRO A 178 -1.19 22.44 5.18
N LEU A 179 -1.12 22.41 3.84
CA LEU A 179 -0.04 23.01 3.07
C LEU A 179 0.17 24.50 3.44
N LYS A 180 -0.94 25.20 3.71
CA LYS A 180 -0.96 26.59 4.17
C LYS A 180 -1.89 26.71 5.37
N GLY A 181 -1.35 27.08 6.53
CA GLY A 181 -2.13 27.32 7.73
C GLY A 181 -1.57 26.64 8.98
N ALA A 182 -2.35 26.69 10.05
CA ALA A 182 -2.05 26.04 11.31
C ALA A 182 -2.57 24.58 11.32
N PRO A 183 -1.96 23.67 12.09
CA PRO A 183 -2.47 22.31 12.26
C PRO A 183 -3.86 22.31 12.91
N VAL A 184 -4.70 21.36 12.51
CA VAL A 184 -6.07 21.18 13.02
C VAL A 184 -6.26 19.72 13.42
N ASP A 185 -6.93 19.45 14.54
CA ASP A 185 -7.29 18.08 14.92
C ASP A 185 -8.56 17.66 14.14
N VAL A 186 -8.52 16.52 13.47
CA VAL A 186 -9.56 16.09 12.52
C VAL A 186 -9.89 14.62 12.74
N ASN A 187 -10.79 14.32 13.68
CA ASN A 187 -11.10 12.94 14.06
C ASN A 187 -12.18 12.27 13.18
N ASP A 188 -12.91 13.03 12.37
CA ASP A 188 -14.13 12.53 11.71
C ASP A 188 -13.91 12.09 10.25
N LEU A 189 -12.70 12.30 9.70
CA LEU A 189 -12.39 11.99 8.30
C LEU A 189 -11.60 10.69 8.12
N ILE A 190 -11.06 10.15 9.21
CA ILE A 190 -10.24 8.94 9.19
C ILE A 190 -10.76 8.04 10.28
N SER A 191 -10.94 6.77 9.98
CA SER A 191 -11.23 5.71 10.94
C SER A 191 -10.27 4.55 10.71
N VAL A 192 -10.14 3.66 11.70
CA VAL A 192 -9.35 2.43 11.58
C VAL A 192 -10.28 1.25 11.75
N ASP A 193 -10.21 0.27 10.86
CA ASP A 193 -10.92 -0.99 11.06
C ASP A 193 -10.26 -1.76 12.20
N SER A 194 -11.05 -2.02 13.25
CA SER A 194 -10.55 -2.57 14.51
C SER A 194 -9.95 -3.96 14.40
N ALA A 195 -10.29 -4.74 13.36
CA ALA A 195 -9.82 -6.10 13.17
C ALA A 195 -8.64 -6.19 12.20
N SER A 196 -8.69 -5.47 11.08
CA SER A 196 -7.64 -5.53 10.05
C SER A 196 -6.53 -4.49 10.23
N GLY A 197 -6.80 -3.41 11.00
CA GLY A 197 -5.90 -2.26 11.10
C GLY A 197 -5.85 -1.41 9.83
N ILE A 198 -6.80 -1.56 8.91
CA ILE A 198 -6.88 -0.75 7.68
C ILE A 198 -7.43 0.64 8.01
N LEU A 199 -6.78 1.69 7.49
CA LEU A 199 -7.32 3.06 7.60
C LEU A 199 -8.39 3.29 6.53
N LEU A 200 -9.57 3.70 6.99
CA LEU A 200 -10.70 4.07 6.15
C LEU A 200 -10.84 5.59 6.15
N PHE A 201 -10.91 6.18 4.96
CA PHE A 201 -11.03 7.62 4.76
C PHE A 201 -12.47 7.97 4.36
N ASP A 202 -13.02 9.00 4.99
CA ASP A 202 -14.28 9.57 4.58
C ASP A 202 -14.12 10.22 3.19
N PRO A 203 -15.00 9.93 2.21
CA PRO A 203 -14.96 10.55 0.89
C PRO A 203 -14.92 12.09 0.89
N ARG A 204 -15.41 12.74 1.95
CA ARG A 204 -15.34 14.20 2.16
C ARG A 204 -13.92 14.74 2.20
N ILE A 205 -12.91 13.89 2.41
CA ILE A 205 -11.49 14.28 2.35
C ILE A 205 -11.09 14.89 1.00
N ILE A 206 -11.85 14.62 -0.08
CA ILE A 206 -11.63 15.24 -1.40
C ILE A 206 -11.80 16.77 -1.33
N ASP A 207 -12.76 17.24 -0.52
CA ASP A 207 -13.11 18.65 -0.37
C ASP A 207 -12.15 19.39 0.57
N GLU A 208 -11.37 18.65 1.35
CA GLU A 208 -10.35 19.22 2.26
C GLU A 208 -9.17 19.82 1.49
N PRO A 209 -8.43 20.78 2.09
CA PRO A 209 -7.20 21.28 1.52
C PRO A 209 -6.10 20.19 1.54
N GLU A 210 -5.11 20.33 0.65
CA GLU A 210 -3.96 19.43 0.60
C GLU A 210 -3.07 19.58 1.84
N GLY A 211 -2.42 18.50 2.25
CA GLY A 211 -1.59 18.49 3.45
C GLY A 211 -1.22 17.09 3.93
N THR A 212 -0.72 17.04 5.15
CA THR A 212 -0.29 15.79 5.80
C THR A 212 -1.21 15.47 6.98
N TYR A 213 -1.71 14.24 7.07
CA TYR A 213 -2.39 13.72 8.25
C TYR A 213 -1.40 12.89 9.08
N LEU A 214 -1.26 13.22 10.36
CA LEU A 214 -0.60 12.40 11.36
C LEU A 214 -1.68 11.61 12.10
N VAL A 215 -1.72 10.32 11.85
CA VAL A 215 -2.70 9.38 12.39
C VAL A 215 -2.04 8.59 13.51
N ASN A 216 -2.54 8.72 14.72
CA ASN A 216 -2.06 7.96 15.88
C ASN A 216 -3.00 6.79 16.14
N VAL A 217 -2.52 5.57 15.88
CA VAL A 217 -3.27 4.32 16.09
C VAL A 217 -2.69 3.61 17.30
N ASN A 218 -3.53 3.16 18.21
CA ASN A 218 -3.15 2.27 19.28
C ASN A 218 -3.42 0.83 18.86
N ILE A 219 -2.41 -0.02 19.00
CA ILE A 219 -2.53 -1.45 18.76
C ILE A 219 -2.64 -2.13 20.12
N GLN A 220 -3.77 -2.76 20.38
CA GLN A 220 -4.04 -3.54 21.58
C GLN A 220 -3.85 -5.02 21.28
N GLY A 221 -2.88 -5.64 21.94
CA GLY A 221 -2.67 -7.09 21.91
C GLY A 221 -3.62 -7.84 22.84
N PRO A 222 -3.63 -9.19 22.78
CA PRO A 222 -4.47 -10.03 23.64
C PRO A 222 -4.20 -9.84 25.14
N ASP A 223 -2.99 -9.40 25.50
CA ASP A 223 -2.58 -9.15 26.89
C ASP A 223 -2.86 -7.70 27.36
N ASN A 224 -3.72 -6.95 26.65
CA ASN A 224 -4.01 -5.52 26.89
C ASN A 224 -2.79 -4.59 26.81
N VAL A 225 -1.71 -5.04 26.17
CA VAL A 225 -0.55 -4.20 25.91
C VAL A 225 -0.87 -3.26 24.75
N ASN A 226 -0.72 -1.97 25.04
CA ASN A 226 -0.97 -0.87 24.13
C ASN A 226 0.33 -0.42 23.47
N ALA A 227 0.43 -0.57 22.15
CA ALA A 227 1.54 -0.05 21.36
C ALA A 227 1.05 1.11 20.48
N PRO A 228 1.38 2.37 20.81
CA PRO A 228 1.04 3.49 19.97
C PRO A 228 1.91 3.51 18.70
N VAL A 229 1.27 3.64 17.55
CA VAL A 229 1.90 3.77 16.24
C VAL A 229 1.49 5.09 15.62
N GLN A 230 2.46 5.79 15.03
CA GLN A 230 2.22 7.01 14.28
C GLN A 230 2.33 6.72 12.80
N HIS A 231 1.35 7.17 12.03
CA HIS A 231 1.29 6.96 10.60
C HIS A 231 1.11 8.29 9.89
N LEU A 232 1.94 8.56 8.88
CA LEU A 232 1.85 9.78 8.08
C LEU A 232 1.11 9.48 6.77
N VAL A 233 0.06 10.24 6.50
CA VAL A 233 -0.72 10.15 5.26
C VAL A 233 -0.63 11.47 4.52
N TYR A 234 -0.05 11.46 3.32
CA TYR A 234 0.04 12.65 2.49
C TYR A 234 -1.16 12.74 1.55
N TYR A 235 -1.97 13.79 1.68
CA TYR A 235 -3.03 14.10 0.72
C TYR A 235 -2.57 15.20 -0.22
N ILE A 236 -2.37 14.83 -1.48
CA ILE A 236 -1.91 15.75 -2.53
C ILE A 236 -2.69 15.52 -3.81
N ARG A 237 -3.06 16.61 -4.48
CA ARG A 237 -3.75 16.59 -5.76
C ARG A 237 -2.73 16.58 -6.89
N ASP A 238 -3.11 15.98 -8.02
CA ASP A 238 -2.20 15.74 -9.14
C ASP A 238 -1.61 17.05 -9.73
N TYR A 239 -2.30 18.19 -9.62
CA TYR A 239 -1.79 19.48 -10.11
C TYR A 239 -0.65 20.06 -9.26
N ASN A 240 -0.47 19.61 -8.02
CA ASN A 240 0.60 20.04 -7.13
C ASN A 240 1.79 19.08 -7.12
N GLN A 241 1.69 17.95 -7.81
CA GLN A 241 2.81 17.03 -8.02
C GLN A 241 3.67 17.49 -9.19
N LEU A 242 4.96 17.21 -9.07
CA LEU A 242 5.94 17.29 -10.17
C LEU A 242 5.98 15.95 -10.90
N ARG A 243 6.56 15.91 -12.11
CA ARG A 243 6.91 14.68 -12.79
C ARG A 243 8.33 14.74 -13.36
N PHE A 244 9.05 13.64 -13.22
CA PHE A 244 10.29 13.39 -13.94
C PHE A 244 9.96 12.76 -15.28
N VAL A 245 10.53 13.31 -16.36
CA VAL A 245 10.45 12.74 -17.71
C VAL A 245 11.77 12.06 -18.05
N PHE A 246 11.79 10.74 -18.06
CA PHE A 246 12.97 9.93 -18.37
C PHE A 246 13.02 9.56 -19.86
N ASP A 247 14.18 9.69 -20.50
CA ASP A 247 14.48 9.17 -21.84
C ASP A 247 14.87 7.68 -21.80
N ASN A 248 14.10 6.89 -21.04
CA ASN A 248 14.27 5.45 -20.88
C ASN A 248 12.89 4.77 -20.83
N ASN A 249 12.88 3.46 -21.10
CA ASN A 249 11.68 2.63 -20.96
C ASN A 249 11.31 2.42 -19.47
N VAL A 250 10.07 1.99 -19.24
CA VAL A 250 9.53 1.80 -17.88
C VAL A 250 10.32 0.76 -17.11
N ASP A 251 10.74 -0.32 -17.76
CA ASP A 251 11.48 -1.41 -17.09
C ASP A 251 12.81 -0.91 -16.51
N ASN A 252 13.60 -0.18 -17.30
CA ASN A 252 14.88 0.34 -16.83
C ASN A 252 14.69 1.41 -15.77
N VAL A 253 13.67 2.27 -15.90
CA VAL A 253 13.40 3.29 -14.88
C VAL A 253 12.93 2.61 -13.59
N GLY A 254 12.03 1.62 -13.66
CA GLY A 254 11.53 0.87 -12.52
C GLY A 254 12.64 0.16 -11.74
N LEU A 255 13.57 -0.49 -12.43
CA LEU A 255 14.74 -1.14 -11.80
C LEU A 255 15.67 -0.17 -11.08
N ASN A 256 15.71 1.09 -11.53
CA ASN A 256 16.68 2.08 -11.06
C ASN A 256 16.04 3.20 -10.21
N LEU A 257 14.71 3.19 -10.04
CA LEU A 257 13.96 4.29 -9.44
C LEU A 257 14.35 4.54 -7.99
N GLU A 258 14.48 3.49 -7.19
CA GLU A 258 14.89 3.62 -5.78
C GLU A 258 16.32 4.14 -5.65
N ALA A 259 17.23 3.67 -6.51
CA ALA A 259 18.61 4.16 -6.53
C ALA A 259 18.71 5.63 -6.95
N PHE A 260 17.87 6.06 -7.91
CA PHE A 260 17.73 7.46 -8.31
C PHE A 260 17.21 8.30 -7.14
N LYS A 261 16.12 7.87 -6.51
CA LYS A 261 15.49 8.54 -5.37
C LYS A 261 16.47 8.74 -4.22
N HIS A 262 17.15 7.69 -3.76
CA HIS A 262 18.11 7.79 -2.67
C HIS A 262 19.28 8.75 -2.97
N GLN A 263 19.78 8.75 -4.21
CA GLN A 263 20.82 9.70 -4.61
C GLN A 263 20.29 11.14 -4.67
N LEU A 264 19.07 11.33 -5.15
CA LEU A 264 18.40 12.64 -5.20
C LEU A 264 18.20 13.20 -3.78
N GLU A 265 17.64 12.41 -2.87
CA GLU A 265 17.44 12.79 -1.45
C GLU A 265 18.76 13.16 -0.76
N GLY A 266 19.83 12.41 -1.03
CA GLY A 266 21.16 12.70 -0.50
C GLY A 266 21.73 14.04 -1.02
N ILE A 267 21.50 14.35 -2.30
CA ILE A 267 21.92 15.63 -2.90
C ILE A 267 21.10 16.79 -2.32
N LEU A 268 19.79 16.62 -2.22
CA LEU A 268 18.87 17.64 -1.72
C LEU A 268 19.10 17.95 -0.24
N SER A 269 19.31 16.93 0.59
CA SER A 269 19.54 17.08 2.03
C SER A 269 20.90 17.75 2.33
N GLY A 270 21.90 17.55 1.48
CA GLY A 270 23.25 18.05 1.66
C GLY A 270 23.40 19.57 1.56
N GLN A 271 22.48 20.27 0.88
CA GLN A 271 22.69 21.67 0.50
C GLN A 271 22.30 22.69 1.60
N ARG A 272 21.42 22.32 2.54
CA ARG A 272 20.91 23.23 3.59
C ARG A 272 20.58 22.59 4.94
N ARG A 273 21.02 21.35 5.22
CA ARG A 273 20.63 20.58 6.43
C ARG A 273 19.11 20.48 6.64
N ARG A 274 18.35 20.47 5.55
CA ARG A 274 16.90 20.30 5.58
C ARG A 274 16.62 18.84 5.23
N ASN A 275 15.83 18.17 6.08
CA ASN A 275 15.47 16.78 5.86
C ASN A 275 14.37 16.74 4.81
N VAL A 276 14.77 16.45 3.58
CA VAL A 276 13.81 16.35 2.48
C VAL A 276 13.81 14.97 1.89
N THR A 277 12.61 14.44 1.81
CA THR A 277 12.28 13.17 1.20
C THR A 277 11.54 13.38 -0.11
N VAL A 278 11.83 12.49 -1.06
CA VAL A 278 11.19 12.45 -2.37
C VAL A 278 10.16 11.35 -2.32
N ILE A 279 8.89 11.70 -2.48
CA ILE A 279 7.80 10.75 -2.38
C ILE A 279 7.25 10.50 -3.78
N ASN A 280 7.39 9.26 -4.26
CA ASN A 280 6.86 8.85 -5.56
C ASN A 280 5.34 8.83 -5.48
N GLY A 281 4.69 9.64 -6.32
CA GLY A 281 3.26 9.53 -6.59
C GLY A 281 2.98 8.43 -7.60
N ARG A 282 1.88 8.57 -8.34
CA ARG A 282 1.47 7.58 -9.34
C ARG A 282 2.45 7.53 -10.52
N SER A 283 2.63 6.34 -11.09
CA SER A 283 3.20 6.25 -12.44
C SER A 283 2.21 6.89 -13.42
N CYS A 284 2.63 7.96 -14.08
CA CYS A 284 1.77 8.74 -14.97
C CYS A 284 1.59 8.09 -16.37
N GLY A 285 1.82 6.78 -16.44
CA GLY A 285 1.69 5.97 -17.66
C GLY A 285 2.84 6.16 -18.65
N LEU A 286 2.89 5.25 -19.63
CA LEU A 286 3.70 5.41 -20.84
C LEU A 286 3.01 6.41 -21.76
N THR A 287 3.72 7.45 -22.20
CA THR A 287 3.27 8.27 -23.32
C THR A 287 4.16 8.00 -24.52
N GLU A 288 3.63 7.29 -25.52
CA GLU A 288 4.29 7.11 -26.81
C GLU A 288 4.07 8.35 -27.68
N PHE A 289 4.78 9.44 -27.37
CA PHE A 289 4.87 10.58 -28.27
C PHE A 289 6.07 10.38 -29.21
N ASN A 290 5.80 10.22 -30.51
CA ASN A 290 6.80 10.21 -31.59
C ASN A 290 7.91 9.15 -31.45
N GLN A 291 7.54 7.87 -31.31
CA GLN A 291 8.44 6.69 -31.36
C GLN A 291 9.57 6.62 -30.32
N LYS A 292 9.80 7.66 -29.50
CA LYS A 292 10.68 7.58 -28.32
C LYS A 292 9.85 7.29 -27.08
N ARG A 293 9.99 6.07 -26.56
CA ARG A 293 9.38 5.66 -25.29
C ARG A 293 10.01 6.45 -24.15
N ARG A 294 9.28 7.45 -23.66
CA ARG A 294 9.62 8.20 -22.44
C ARG A 294 8.77 7.72 -21.28
N THR A 295 9.39 7.61 -20.13
CA THR A 295 8.72 7.21 -18.88
C THR A 295 8.48 8.45 -18.03
N LYS A 296 7.27 8.60 -17.51
CA LYS A 296 6.89 9.72 -16.65
C LYS A 296 6.55 9.21 -15.26
N ILE A 297 7.19 9.78 -14.24
CA ILE A 297 6.94 9.41 -12.84
C ILE A 297 6.63 10.67 -12.07
N CYS A 298 5.46 10.68 -11.45
CA CYS A 298 4.98 11.80 -10.68
C CYS A 298 5.47 11.68 -9.24
N PHE A 299 5.80 12.80 -8.61
CA PHE A 299 6.40 12.85 -7.28
C PHE A 299 6.09 14.20 -6.62
N PHE A 300 6.30 14.25 -5.31
CA PHE A 300 6.30 15.49 -4.56
C PHE A 300 7.42 15.47 -3.53
N LEU A 301 7.79 16.66 -3.05
CA LEU A 301 8.83 16.85 -2.06
C LEU A 301 8.19 17.15 -0.71
N THR A 302 8.79 16.63 0.35
CA THR A 302 8.39 16.98 1.71
C THR A 302 9.58 17.48 2.50
N GLU A 303 9.39 18.49 3.33
CA GLU A 303 10.38 19.03 4.26
C GLU A 303 9.85 18.88 5.69
N HIS A 304 10.56 18.13 6.54
CA HIS A 304 10.10 17.82 7.91
C HIS A 304 8.65 17.30 7.93
N ASP A 305 8.36 16.31 7.09
CA ASP A 305 7.04 15.68 6.93
C ASP A 305 5.90 16.60 6.45
N LYS A 306 6.22 17.83 6.03
CA LYS A 306 5.28 18.75 5.39
C LYS A 306 5.46 18.74 3.88
N ILE A 307 4.36 18.66 3.16
CA ILE A 307 4.36 18.76 1.71
C ILE A 307 4.87 20.15 1.29
N LEU A 308 5.75 20.19 0.30
CA LEU A 308 6.13 21.43 -0.37
C LEU A 308 5.19 21.65 -1.55
N ASP A 309 4.73 22.89 -1.72
CA ASP A 309 3.90 23.22 -2.88
C ASP A 309 4.72 23.14 -4.18
N TYR A 310 4.03 23.12 -5.33
CA TYR A 310 4.66 22.99 -6.63
C TYR A 310 5.73 24.06 -6.89
N GLU A 311 5.40 25.32 -6.59
CA GLU A 311 6.28 26.46 -6.87
C GLU A 311 7.54 26.39 -6.01
N THR A 312 7.39 26.09 -4.72
CA THR A 312 8.50 25.92 -3.79
C THR A 312 9.36 24.71 -4.18
N SER A 313 8.73 23.60 -4.58
CA SER A 313 9.45 22.39 -5.00
C SER A 313 10.28 22.65 -6.26
N LEU A 314 9.73 23.35 -7.25
CA LEU A 314 10.42 23.68 -8.49
C LEU A 314 11.54 24.71 -8.28
N ASP A 315 11.25 25.80 -7.54
CA ASP A 315 12.25 26.80 -7.16
C ASP A 315 13.43 26.13 -6.46
N TRP A 316 13.13 25.17 -5.59
CA TRP A 316 14.16 24.49 -4.85
C TRP A 316 15.00 23.53 -5.71
N LEU A 317 14.39 22.72 -6.59
CA LEU A 317 15.12 21.89 -7.56
C LEU A 317 16.00 22.74 -8.49
N SER A 318 15.47 23.89 -8.97
CA SER A 318 16.22 24.79 -9.85
C SER A 318 17.39 25.46 -9.13
N THR A 319 17.17 25.94 -7.90
CA THR A 319 18.21 26.50 -7.03
C THR A 319 19.28 25.46 -6.72
N THR A 320 18.89 24.21 -6.44
CA THR A 320 19.83 23.12 -6.21
C THR A 320 20.63 22.80 -7.46
N SER A 321 19.98 22.74 -8.63
CA SER A 321 20.67 22.47 -9.91
C SER A 321 21.73 23.52 -10.21
N ASN A 322 21.44 24.79 -9.94
CA ASN A 322 22.38 25.89 -10.17
C ASN A 322 23.56 25.88 -9.20
N ALA A 323 23.36 25.43 -7.96
CA ALA A 323 24.38 25.49 -6.92
C ALA A 323 25.08 24.14 -6.65
N ASN A 324 24.59 23.02 -7.18
CA ASN A 324 25.19 21.69 -6.99
C ASN A 324 25.24 20.91 -8.32
N PRO A 325 26.42 20.80 -8.97
CA PRO A 325 26.56 20.10 -10.25
C PRO A 325 26.22 18.60 -10.15
N ARG A 326 26.26 18.01 -8.95
CA ARG A 326 25.89 16.60 -8.73
C ARG A 326 24.44 16.31 -9.11
N LEU A 327 23.54 17.29 -9.01
CA LEU A 327 22.15 17.11 -9.43
C LEU A 327 22.05 16.97 -10.95
N ILE A 328 22.82 17.78 -11.69
CA ILE A 328 22.89 17.72 -13.15
C ILE A 328 23.52 16.38 -13.59
N ASP A 329 24.58 15.95 -12.90
CA ASP A 329 25.19 14.64 -13.15
C ASP A 329 24.22 13.49 -12.88
N LEU A 330 23.40 13.60 -11.83
CA LEU A 330 22.35 12.64 -11.53
C LEU A 330 21.30 12.59 -12.65
N TYR A 331 20.81 13.76 -13.09
CA TYR A 331 19.83 13.84 -14.19
C TYR A 331 20.40 13.26 -15.49
N SER A 332 21.66 13.56 -15.82
CA SER A 332 22.35 12.97 -16.97
C SER A 332 22.49 11.44 -16.84
N LYS A 333 22.96 10.95 -15.69
CA LYS A 333 23.16 9.52 -15.40
C LYS A 333 21.88 8.70 -15.54
N PHE A 334 20.76 9.23 -15.06
CA PHE A 334 19.45 8.56 -15.13
C PHE A 334 18.62 8.97 -16.36
N ARG A 335 19.17 9.81 -17.25
CA ARG A 335 18.53 10.32 -18.48
C ARG A 335 17.20 11.04 -18.20
N VAL A 336 17.17 11.86 -17.16
CA VAL A 336 16.07 12.81 -16.90
C VAL A 336 16.20 13.94 -17.92
N VAL A 337 15.16 14.10 -18.75
CA VAL A 337 15.09 15.13 -19.80
C VAL A 337 14.45 16.39 -19.26
N ASP A 338 13.43 16.24 -18.42
CA ASP A 338 12.61 17.36 -17.97
C ASP A 338 11.98 17.08 -16.60
N VAL A 339 11.62 18.18 -15.93
CA VAL A 339 10.87 18.20 -14.67
C VAL A 339 9.74 19.22 -14.80
N ASP A 340 8.50 18.75 -14.89
CA ASP A 340 7.32 19.58 -15.11
C ASP A 340 6.15 19.16 -14.22
N ARG A 341 4.95 19.73 -14.43
CA ARG A 341 3.76 19.38 -13.66
C ARG A 341 3.28 17.97 -14.00
N CYS A 342 2.88 17.22 -12.98
CA CYS A 342 2.27 15.89 -13.14
C CYS A 342 1.06 15.95 -14.09
N LEU A 343 0.12 16.84 -13.79
CA LEU A 343 -1.09 17.06 -14.58
C LEU A 343 -0.91 18.20 -15.59
N ASP A 344 -1.13 17.93 -16.86
CA ASP A 344 -1.12 18.95 -17.90
C ASP A 344 -2.37 19.84 -17.74
N ILE A 345 -2.18 21.10 -17.34
CA ILE A 345 -3.28 22.08 -17.14
C ILE A 345 -4.13 22.23 -18.41
N ASN A 346 -3.51 22.06 -19.59
CA ASN A 346 -4.21 22.07 -20.87
C ASN A 346 -5.25 20.94 -21.00
N SER A 347 -4.99 19.77 -20.39
CA SER A 347 -5.95 18.66 -20.34
C SER A 347 -7.12 18.94 -19.40
N LEU A 348 -6.86 19.63 -18.29
CA LEU A 348 -7.89 20.10 -17.35
C LEU A 348 -8.78 21.18 -17.97
N LEU A 349 -8.21 22.13 -18.70
CA LEU A 349 -8.99 23.16 -19.40
C LEU A 349 -9.86 22.56 -20.51
N LEU A 350 -9.39 21.52 -21.19
CA LEU A 350 -10.19 20.76 -22.17
C LEU A 350 -11.30 19.93 -21.50
N HIS A 351 -11.12 19.46 -20.26
CA HIS A 351 -12.16 18.75 -19.51
C HIS A 351 -13.13 19.67 -18.76
N SER A 352 -12.70 20.82 -18.25
CA SER A 352 -13.58 21.80 -17.61
C SER A 352 -14.36 22.66 -18.61
N SER A 353 -13.96 22.63 -19.89
CA SER A 353 -14.79 23.05 -21.03
C SER A 353 -15.53 21.88 -21.68
N SER A 354 -15.80 20.80 -20.95
CA SER A 354 -16.87 19.86 -21.29
C SER A 354 -18.24 20.39 -20.85
N LEU A 355 -18.57 21.61 -21.29
CA LEU A 355 -19.91 21.86 -21.82
C LEU A 355 -20.02 21.12 -23.17
N SER A 356 -19.69 19.83 -23.19
CA SER A 356 -20.10 18.92 -24.23
C SER A 356 -21.57 18.65 -23.97
N LEU A 357 -22.39 19.67 -24.27
CA LEU A 357 -23.80 19.46 -24.51
C LEU A 357 -23.87 18.29 -25.49
N ASP A 358 -24.47 17.21 -25.04
CA ASP A 358 -24.61 16.02 -25.85
C ASP A 358 -25.22 16.42 -27.20
N ARG A 359 -24.85 15.74 -28.28
CA ARG A 359 -25.25 16.15 -29.64
C ARG A 359 -26.78 16.25 -29.74
N GLU A 360 -27.49 15.44 -28.97
CA GLU A 360 -28.93 15.51 -28.78
C GLU A 360 -29.41 16.79 -28.07
N GLN A 361 -28.72 17.24 -27.01
CA GLN A 361 -29.05 18.46 -26.28
C GLN A 361 -28.87 19.71 -27.16
N LEU A 362 -27.85 19.75 -28.02
CA LEU A 362 -27.67 20.82 -28.99
C LEU A 362 -28.82 20.90 -30.02
N VAL A 363 -29.33 19.74 -30.48
CA VAL A 363 -30.50 19.69 -31.35
C VAL A 363 -31.73 20.24 -30.64
N TRP A 364 -31.96 19.88 -29.38
CA TRP A 364 -33.08 20.40 -28.61
C TRP A 364 -33.00 21.90 -28.37
N ILE A 365 -31.82 22.43 -28.04
CA ILE A 365 -31.61 23.88 -27.90
C ILE A 365 -31.94 24.60 -29.22
N PHE A 366 -31.51 24.06 -30.35
CA PHE A 366 -31.81 24.62 -31.67
C PHE A 366 -33.31 24.60 -31.97
N VAL A 367 -34.00 23.49 -31.70
CA VAL A 367 -35.46 23.36 -31.89
C VAL A 367 -36.24 24.37 -31.03
N ILE A 368 -35.85 24.52 -29.76
CA ILE A 368 -36.46 25.51 -28.85
C ILE A 368 -36.24 26.93 -29.37
N PHE A 369 -35.03 27.24 -29.86
CA PHE A 369 -34.73 28.54 -30.42
C PHE A 369 -35.57 28.85 -31.68
N CYS A 370 -35.75 27.87 -32.57
CA CYS A 370 -36.63 27.99 -33.75
C CYS A 370 -38.10 28.21 -33.37
N LEU A 371 -38.59 27.51 -32.34
CA LEU A 371 -39.96 27.68 -31.83
C LEU A 371 -40.18 29.10 -31.28
N ILE A 372 -39.24 29.61 -30.49
CA ILE A 372 -39.32 30.96 -29.92
C ILE A 372 -39.33 32.02 -31.05
N THR A 373 -38.47 31.87 -32.05
CA THR A 373 -38.44 32.81 -33.19
C THR A 373 -39.74 32.78 -33.99
N LEU A 374 -40.34 31.61 -34.18
CA LEU A 374 -41.63 31.48 -34.85
C LEU A 374 -42.77 32.16 -34.07
N VAL A 375 -42.79 32.03 -32.75
CA VAL A 375 -43.76 32.72 -31.88
C VAL A 375 -43.61 34.24 -31.98
N ILE A 376 -42.37 34.75 -31.95
CA ILE A 376 -42.11 36.19 -32.09
C ILE A 376 -42.62 36.72 -33.45
N LEU A 377 -42.39 35.97 -34.53
CA LEU A 377 -42.86 36.33 -35.87
C LEU A 377 -44.39 36.35 -35.94
N LEU A 378 -45.07 35.37 -35.34
CA LEU A 378 -46.53 35.32 -35.29
C LEU A 378 -47.11 36.50 -34.51
N ILE A 379 -46.53 36.86 -33.37
CA ILE A 379 -46.94 38.04 -32.59
C ILE A 379 -46.73 39.32 -33.41
N GLY A 380 -45.57 39.46 -34.05
CA GLY A 380 -45.26 40.60 -34.92
C GLY A 380 -46.24 40.73 -36.09
N TYR A 381 -46.54 39.61 -36.75
CA TYR A 381 -47.52 39.55 -37.84
C TYR A 381 -48.93 39.94 -37.37
N SER A 382 -49.37 39.41 -36.23
CA SER A 382 -50.68 39.72 -35.63
C SER A 382 -50.82 41.22 -35.34
N CYS A 383 -49.77 41.84 -34.77
CA CYS A 383 -49.71 43.27 -34.52
C CYS A 383 -49.77 44.08 -35.82
N LEU A 384 -49.09 43.63 -36.87
CA LEU A 384 -49.04 44.30 -38.17
C LEU A 384 -50.41 44.24 -38.88
N VAL A 385 -51.07 43.08 -38.88
CA VAL A 385 -52.43 42.92 -39.43
C VAL A 385 -53.43 43.80 -38.69
N LYS A 386 -53.36 43.84 -37.35
CA LYS A 386 -54.22 44.71 -36.55
C LYS A 386 -54.01 46.18 -36.92
N ARG A 387 -52.76 46.62 -37.03
CA ARG A 387 -52.42 48.01 -37.39
C ARG A 387 -52.89 48.38 -38.80
N ILE A 388 -52.80 47.46 -39.77
CA ILE A 388 -53.33 47.67 -41.12
C ILE A 388 -54.86 47.78 -41.08
N LYS A 389 -55.53 46.86 -40.36
CA LYS A 389 -56.99 46.89 -40.20
C LYS A 389 -57.47 48.20 -39.56
N ASP A 390 -56.79 48.66 -38.51
CA ASP A 390 -57.12 49.93 -37.85
C ASP A 390 -56.91 51.13 -38.79
N ARG A 391 -55.84 51.13 -39.62
CA ARG A 391 -55.64 52.16 -40.64
C ARG A 391 -56.72 52.16 -41.71
N VAL A 392 -57.13 50.98 -42.19
CA VAL A 392 -58.18 50.86 -43.21
C VAL A 392 -59.52 51.33 -42.65
N ASN A 393 -59.89 50.92 -41.43
CA ASN A 393 -61.13 51.34 -40.79
C ASN A 393 -61.17 52.85 -40.50
N ASN A 394 -60.07 53.44 -40.02
CA ASN A 394 -60.01 54.88 -39.76
C ASN A 394 -59.92 55.71 -41.06
N GLY A 395 -59.30 55.17 -42.11
CA GLY A 395 -59.27 55.81 -43.43
C GLY A 395 -60.64 55.83 -44.11
N PHE A 396 -61.47 54.81 -43.87
CA PHE A 396 -62.84 54.75 -44.40
C PHE A 396 -63.80 55.73 -43.68
N PHE A 397 -63.59 55.97 -42.39
CA PHE A 397 -64.40 56.92 -41.60
C PHE A 397 -64.10 58.40 -41.85
N ASN A 398 -62.93 58.73 -42.43
CA ASN A 398 -62.59 60.12 -42.81
C ASN A 398 -63.01 60.47 -44.26
N ALA A 399 -63.60 59.51 -44.99
CA ALA A 399 -64.06 59.69 -46.37
C ALA A 399 -65.60 59.69 -46.53
N LEU A 400 -66.32 59.57 -45.41
CA LEU A 400 -67.77 59.72 -45.25
C LEU A 400 -68.03 60.95 -44.39
#